data_AF-A0A3D0SS95-F1
#
_entry.id   AF-A0A3D0SS95-F1
#
_cell.length_a   1.000
_cell.length_b   1.000
_cell.length_c   1.000
_cell.angle_alpha   90.00
_cell.angle_beta   90.00
_cell.angle_gamma   90.00
#
_symmetry.space_group_name_H-M   'P 1'
#
loop_
_entity.id
_entity.type
_entity.pdbx_description
1 polymer ?
#
loop_
_entity_poly.entity_id
_entity_poly.type
_entity_poly.pdbx_seq_one_letter_code
_entity_poly.pdbx_strand_id
1 'polypeptide(L)'
;NLYPFEATVAKSGCTLANAIENIDIGGPTMLRAAAKNHAAVTVVVDASDYERVLTGMRAGNGAISDATRFDLAVKVFEHTARYDGAIANYLGSIQTEEGGRDPFPRTYNVQFRKAQSMRYGENPHQGAAFYVEPQPVEACIATARQL
;
A
#
# COMPACT_ATOMS: atom_id res chain seq x y z
N ASN A 1 -6.16 -9.51 0.99
CA ASN A 1 -5.92 -8.40 1.94
C ASN A 1 -4.98 -8.91 3.04
N LEU A 2 -4.50 -8.03 3.89
CA LEU A 2 -3.63 -8.35 5.03
C LEU A 2 -4.29 -7.90 6.34
N TYR A 3 -3.77 -8.35 7.48
CA TYR A 3 -4.18 -7.80 8.77
C TYR A 3 -3.96 -6.28 8.82
N PRO A 4 -4.88 -5.52 9.45
CA PRO A 4 -4.83 -4.06 9.44
C PRO A 4 -3.80 -3.54 10.46
N PHE A 5 -2.51 -3.78 10.21
CA PHE A 5 -1.41 -3.43 11.11
C PHE A 5 -1.40 -1.91 11.42
N GLU A 6 -1.45 -1.07 10.38
CA GLU A 6 -1.51 0.41 10.54
C GLU A 6 -2.65 0.85 11.47
N ALA A 7 -3.84 0.25 11.31
CA ALA A 7 -5.00 0.57 12.16
C ALA A 7 -4.83 0.03 13.59
N THR A 8 -4.08 -1.05 13.78
CA THR A 8 -3.80 -1.63 15.11
C THR A 8 -2.84 -0.75 15.90
N VAL A 9 -1.75 -0.31 15.29
CA VAL A 9 -0.74 0.52 15.95
C VAL A 9 -1.18 1.97 16.19
N ALA A 10 -2.21 2.42 15.45
CA ALA A 10 -2.85 3.72 15.66
C ALA A 10 -3.76 3.76 16.90
N LYS A 11 -4.15 2.61 17.48
CA LYS A 11 -4.98 2.57 18.70
C LYS A 11 -4.20 3.07 19.90
N SER A 12 -4.84 3.90 20.73
CA SER A 12 -4.27 4.35 22.00
C SER A 12 -3.96 3.14 22.90
N GLY A 13 -2.77 3.16 23.52
CA GLY A 13 -2.34 2.06 24.39
C GLY A 13 -1.94 0.77 23.67
N CYS A 14 -1.76 0.77 22.34
CA CYS A 14 -1.22 -0.39 21.63
C CYS A 14 0.19 -0.71 22.16
N THR A 15 0.35 -1.92 22.71
CA THR A 15 1.62 -2.43 23.23
C THR A 15 2.49 -2.98 22.09
N LEU A 16 3.80 -3.12 22.33
CA LEU A 16 4.68 -3.81 21.38
C LEU A 16 4.22 -5.25 21.12
N ALA A 17 3.80 -5.98 22.16
CA ALA A 17 3.29 -7.34 22.01
C ALA A 17 2.06 -7.39 21.09
N ASN A 18 1.09 -6.50 21.30
CA ASN A 18 -0.11 -6.41 20.45
C ASN A 18 0.26 -6.07 18.99
N ALA A 19 1.24 -5.19 18.78
CA ALA A 19 1.70 -4.88 17.44
C ALA A 19 2.34 -6.10 16.77
N ILE A 20 3.22 -6.83 17.46
CA ILE A 20 3.89 -8.05 16.95
C ILE A 20 2.86 -9.11 16.56
N GLU A 21 1.84 -9.35 17.40
CA GLU A 21 0.78 -10.32 17.12
C GLU A 21 -0.04 -9.99 15.87
N ASN A 22 -0.07 -8.72 15.45
CA ASN A 22 -0.80 -8.27 14.28
C ASN A 22 0.07 -8.15 13.01
N ILE A 23 1.31 -8.65 13.05
CA ILE A 23 2.16 -8.80 11.87
C ILE A 23 1.77 -10.12 11.17
N ASP A 24 1.23 -9.99 9.96
CA ASP A 24 0.86 -11.11 9.11
C ASP A 24 2.08 -11.64 8.36
N ILE A 25 2.39 -12.91 8.55
CA ILE A 25 3.50 -13.61 7.86
C ILE A 25 2.99 -14.35 6.63
N GLY A 26 1.85 -15.02 6.75
CA GLY A 26 1.31 -15.89 5.70
C GLY A 26 0.74 -15.09 4.54
N GLY A 27 0.01 -14.01 4.84
CA GLY A 27 -0.61 -13.13 3.85
C GLY A 27 0.40 -12.57 2.84
N PRO A 28 1.45 -11.84 3.27
CA PRO A 28 2.46 -11.31 2.35
C PRO A 28 3.19 -12.41 1.59
N THR A 29 3.44 -13.56 2.23
CA THR A 29 4.09 -14.71 1.58
C THR A 29 3.26 -15.23 0.40
N MET A 30 1.97 -15.53 0.62
CA MET A 30 1.08 -16.01 -0.44
C MET A 30 0.86 -14.97 -1.54
N LEU A 31 0.65 -13.71 -1.15
CA LEU A 31 0.45 -12.60 -2.09
C LEU A 31 1.66 -12.43 -3.01
N ARG A 32 2.87 -12.36 -2.46
CA ARG A 32 4.10 -12.20 -3.24
C ARG A 32 4.38 -13.40 -4.14
N ALA A 33 4.12 -14.61 -3.67
CA ALA A 33 4.26 -15.82 -4.49
C ALA A 33 3.31 -15.81 -5.70
N ALA A 34 2.03 -15.46 -5.46
CA ALA A 34 1.03 -15.37 -6.53
C ALA A 34 1.33 -14.23 -7.51
N ALA A 35 1.73 -13.05 -7.01
CA ALA A 35 2.10 -11.90 -7.84
C ALA A 35 3.34 -12.18 -8.70
N LYS A 36 4.37 -12.83 -8.15
CA LYS A 36 5.53 -13.30 -8.93
C LYS A 36 5.09 -14.20 -10.09
N ASN A 37 4.08 -15.04 -9.86
CA ASN A 37 3.57 -16.00 -10.84
C ASN A 37 2.36 -15.48 -11.65
N HIS A 38 2.25 -14.16 -11.87
CA HIS A 38 1.09 -13.55 -12.52
C HIS A 38 0.79 -14.07 -13.94
N ALA A 39 1.79 -14.67 -14.60
CA ALA A 39 1.59 -15.32 -15.91
C ALA A 39 0.56 -16.46 -15.82
N ALA A 40 0.45 -17.15 -14.68
CA ALA A 40 -0.46 -18.27 -14.47
C ALA A 40 -1.50 -18.04 -13.36
N VAL A 41 -1.29 -17.05 -12.48
CA VAL A 41 -2.14 -16.82 -11.29
C VAL A 41 -2.71 -15.41 -11.32
N THR A 42 -4.02 -15.28 -11.13
CA THR A 42 -4.67 -13.99 -10.84
C THR A 42 -4.73 -13.81 -9.33
N VAL A 43 -4.07 -12.76 -8.81
CA VAL A 43 -4.06 -12.42 -7.39
C VAL A 43 -4.85 -11.14 -7.14
N VAL A 44 -5.62 -11.07 -6.05
CA VAL A 44 -6.38 -9.88 -5.68
C VAL A 44 -6.12 -9.53 -4.22
N VAL A 45 -5.65 -8.31 -3.95
CA VAL A 45 -5.34 -7.85 -2.59
C VAL A 45 -6.38 -6.90 -2.01
N ASP A 46 -7.18 -6.27 -2.87
CA ASP A 46 -8.15 -5.22 -2.54
C ASP A 46 -9.52 -5.58 -3.11
N ALA A 47 -10.57 -5.46 -2.29
CA ALA A 47 -11.94 -5.80 -2.66
C ALA A 47 -12.50 -4.89 -3.76
N SER A 48 -11.95 -3.68 -3.93
CA SER A 48 -12.36 -2.77 -5.02
C SER A 48 -12.12 -3.36 -6.42
N ASP A 49 -11.22 -4.34 -6.56
CA ASP A 49 -10.94 -4.99 -7.84
C ASP A 49 -11.90 -6.15 -8.18
N TYR A 50 -12.78 -6.57 -7.25
CA TYR A 50 -13.64 -7.72 -7.46
C TYR A 50 -14.54 -7.56 -8.68
N GLU A 51 -15.17 -6.41 -8.85
CA GLU A 51 -16.05 -6.16 -10.00
C GLU A 51 -15.28 -6.19 -11.33
N ARG A 52 -14.10 -5.57 -11.37
CA ARG A 52 -13.22 -5.59 -12.55
C ARG A 52 -12.80 -7.01 -12.91
N VAL A 53 -12.42 -7.83 -11.92
CA VAL A 53 -12.03 -9.22 -12.15
C VAL A 53 -13.22 -10.06 -12.62
N LEU A 54 -14.38 -9.95 -11.96
CA LEU A 54 -15.58 -10.68 -12.36
C LEU A 54 -16.02 -10.33 -13.79
N THR A 55 -15.95 -9.05 -14.16
CA THR A 55 -16.26 -8.57 -15.51
C THR A 55 -15.28 -9.14 -16.53
N GLY A 56 -13.98 -9.10 -16.24
CA GLY A 56 -12.94 -9.68 -17.09
C GLY A 56 -13.13 -11.18 -17.30
N MET A 57 -13.42 -11.94 -16.24
CA MET A 57 -13.68 -13.38 -16.32
C MET A 57 -14.91 -13.69 -17.18
N ARG A 58 -16.00 -12.93 -17.02
CA ARG A 58 -17.21 -13.14 -17.84
C ARG A 58 -16.95 -12.92 -19.32
N ALA A 59 -16.20 -11.87 -19.67
CA ALA A 59 -15.83 -11.56 -21.05
C ALA A 59 -14.82 -12.56 -21.63
N GLY A 60 -13.93 -13.10 -20.80
CA GLY A 60 -12.86 -14.02 -21.20
C GLY A 60 -13.19 -15.51 -21.04
N ASN A 61 -14.46 -15.89 -20.91
CA ASN A 61 -14.89 -17.29 -20.67
C ASN A 61 -14.16 -17.95 -19.48
N GLY A 62 -14.09 -17.23 -18.36
CA GLY A 62 -13.39 -17.62 -17.14
C GLY A 62 -11.95 -17.13 -17.05
N ALA A 63 -11.35 -16.63 -18.13
CA ALA A 63 -9.99 -16.10 -18.13
C ALA A 63 -9.95 -14.57 -17.91
N ILE A 64 -8.85 -14.10 -17.35
CA ILE A 64 -8.49 -12.67 -17.21
C ILE A 64 -7.36 -12.37 -18.19
N SER A 65 -7.31 -11.17 -18.78
CA SER A 65 -6.21 -10.79 -19.68
C SER A 65 -4.86 -10.71 -18.96
N ASP A 66 -3.77 -11.01 -19.67
CA ASP A 66 -2.40 -10.95 -19.15
C ASP A 66 -2.06 -9.57 -18.59
N ALA A 67 -2.50 -8.52 -19.27
CA ALA A 67 -2.34 -7.13 -18.82
C ALA A 67 -3.02 -6.88 -17.47
N THR A 68 -4.22 -7.42 -17.26
CA THR A 68 -4.92 -7.28 -15.96
C THR A 68 -4.23 -8.09 -14.87
N ARG A 69 -3.74 -9.31 -15.16
CA ARG A 69 -3.00 -10.10 -14.16
C ARG A 69 -1.70 -9.41 -13.75
N PHE A 70 -0.98 -8.83 -14.71
CA PHE A 70 0.23 -8.07 -14.42
C PHE A 70 -0.06 -6.83 -13.56
N ASP A 71 -1.07 -6.05 -13.92
CA ASP A 71 -1.48 -4.87 -13.15
C ASP A 71 -1.88 -5.21 -11.71
N LEU A 72 -2.65 -6.29 -11.51
CA LEU A 72 -2.99 -6.79 -10.17
C LEU A 72 -1.76 -7.26 -9.38
N ALA A 73 -0.77 -7.86 -10.05
CA ALA A 73 0.48 -8.28 -9.41
C ALA A 73 1.33 -7.08 -8.98
N VAL A 74 1.38 -6.01 -9.79
CA VAL A 74 2.01 -4.73 -9.40
C VAL A 74 1.32 -4.18 -8.15
N LYS A 75 -0.02 -4.12 -8.15
CA LYS A 75 -0.81 -3.66 -7.00
C LYS A 75 -0.53 -4.47 -5.72
N VAL A 76 -0.29 -5.78 -5.85
CA VAL A 76 0.14 -6.62 -4.71
C VAL A 76 1.49 -6.17 -4.17
N PHE A 77 2.50 -5.99 -5.02
CA PHE A 77 3.82 -5.56 -4.56
C PHE A 77 3.78 -4.18 -3.91
N GLU A 78 3.02 -3.24 -4.47
CA GLU A 78 2.76 -1.93 -3.87
C GLU A 78 2.12 -2.05 -2.48
N HIS A 79 1.11 -2.91 -2.34
CA HIS A 79 0.43 -3.14 -1.06
C HIS A 79 1.36 -3.75 -0.02
N THR A 80 2.16 -4.76 -0.39
CA THR A 80 3.11 -5.39 0.54
C THR A 80 4.27 -4.47 0.90
N ALA A 81 4.74 -3.63 -0.03
CA ALA A 81 5.79 -2.64 0.25
C ALA A 81 5.32 -1.60 1.29
N ARG A 82 4.05 -1.16 1.19
CA ARG A 82 3.46 -0.30 2.21
C ARG A 82 3.34 -0.99 3.55
N TYR A 83 2.88 -2.24 3.55
CA TYR A 83 2.70 -3.03 4.77
C TYR A 83 4.03 -3.19 5.53
N ASP A 84 5.08 -3.63 4.83
CA ASP A 84 6.42 -3.78 5.41
C ASP A 84 7.01 -2.42 5.84
N GLY A 85 6.78 -1.37 5.06
CA GLY A 85 7.18 -0.01 5.41
C GLY A 85 6.53 0.50 6.70
N ALA A 86 5.24 0.20 6.91
CA ALA A 86 4.52 0.55 8.14
C ALA A 86 5.06 -0.22 9.35
N ILE A 87 5.36 -1.52 9.19
CA ILE A 87 6.00 -2.33 10.23
C ILE A 87 7.38 -1.75 10.59
N ALA A 88 8.21 -1.47 9.58
CA ALA A 88 9.55 -0.93 9.78
C ALA A 88 9.52 0.43 10.48
N ASN A 89 8.62 1.32 10.07
CA ASN A 89 8.46 2.64 10.72
C ASN A 89 8.01 2.50 12.18
N TYR A 90 7.05 1.61 12.47
CA TYR A 90 6.56 1.41 13.83
C TYR A 90 7.65 0.82 14.74
N LEU A 91 8.22 -0.31 14.35
CA LEU A 91 9.24 -0.99 15.16
C LEU A 91 10.52 -0.16 15.28
N GLY A 92 10.91 0.53 14.21
CA GLY A 92 12.08 1.40 14.19
C GLY A 92 11.94 2.65 15.07
N SER A 93 10.72 3.01 15.46
CA SER A 93 10.50 4.09 16.43
C SER A 93 10.67 3.65 17.89
N ILE A 94 10.68 2.36 18.21
CA ILE A 94 10.64 1.90 19.61
C ILE A 94 12.04 1.93 20.22
N GLN A 95 12.19 2.66 21.33
CA GLN A 95 13.42 2.69 22.12
C GLN A 95 13.35 1.65 23.23
N THR A 96 14.10 0.56 23.10
CA THR A 96 14.05 -0.57 24.03
C THR A 96 14.75 -0.33 25.37
N GLU A 97 15.75 0.57 25.40
CA GLU A 97 16.57 0.83 26.59
C GLU A 97 16.05 2.01 27.43
N GLU A 98 15.63 3.10 26.76
CA GLU A 98 15.20 4.33 27.43
C GLU A 98 13.69 4.37 27.72
N GLY A 99 12.92 3.50 27.06
CA GLY A 99 11.46 3.48 27.12
C GLY A 99 10.87 4.69 26.42
N GLY A 100 10.22 4.47 25.27
CA GLY A 100 9.61 5.57 24.52
C GLY A 100 9.61 5.33 23.02
N ARG A 101 9.30 6.40 22.27
CA ARG A 101 9.39 6.42 20.81
C ARG A 101 10.35 7.50 20.34
N ASP A 102 11.28 7.13 19.47
CA ASP A 102 12.12 8.05 18.72
C ASP A 102 11.32 8.61 17.52
N PRO A 103 11.10 9.93 17.45
CA PRO A 103 10.42 10.55 16.32
C PRO A 103 11.22 10.50 15.01
N PHE A 104 12.53 10.22 15.06
CA PHE A 104 13.43 10.24 13.90
C PHE A 104 14.04 8.86 13.65
N PRO A 105 13.34 7.97 12.94
CA PRO A 105 13.82 6.60 12.75
C PRO A 105 15.04 6.57 11.82
N ARG A 106 15.91 5.57 12.03
CA ARG A 106 17.05 5.26 11.12
C ARG A 106 16.64 5.00 9.67
N THR A 107 15.38 4.63 9.44
CA THR A 107 14.81 4.35 8.13
C THR A 107 13.38 4.85 8.14
N TYR A 108 13.06 5.70 7.17
CA TYR A 108 11.74 6.32 7.06
C TYR A 108 11.11 5.92 5.72
N ASN A 109 10.02 5.16 5.79
CA ASN A 109 9.31 4.65 4.62
C ASN A 109 8.03 5.45 4.40
N VAL A 110 7.84 5.97 3.18
CA VAL A 110 6.60 6.65 2.77
C VAL A 110 6.17 6.15 1.40
N GLN A 111 4.86 6.03 1.21
CA GLN A 111 4.27 5.67 -0.07
C GLN A 111 3.15 6.65 -0.39
N PHE A 112 3.20 7.23 -1.59
CA PHE A 112 2.16 8.12 -2.08
C PHE A 112 1.43 7.49 -3.28
N ARG A 113 0.18 7.88 -3.48
CA ARG A 113 -0.66 7.47 -4.60
C ARG A 113 -0.76 8.61 -5.59
N LYS A 114 -0.61 8.30 -6.89
CA LYS A 114 -0.77 9.31 -7.94
C LYS A 114 -2.22 9.78 -7.95
N ALA A 115 -2.43 11.08 -7.77
CA ALA A 115 -3.74 11.74 -7.90
C ALA A 115 -3.98 12.20 -9.34
N GLN A 116 -2.98 12.80 -9.99
CA GLN A 116 -3.10 13.27 -11.37
C GLN A 116 -1.75 13.39 -12.08
N SER A 117 -1.75 13.27 -13.41
CA SER A 117 -0.63 13.74 -14.24
C SER A 117 -0.75 15.25 -14.42
N MET A 118 0.37 15.96 -14.38
CA MET A 118 0.40 17.41 -14.60
C MET A 118 0.76 17.72 -16.06
N ARG A 119 0.35 18.89 -16.54
CA ARG A 119 0.64 19.33 -17.92
C ARG A 119 2.14 19.46 -18.17
N TYR A 120 2.86 19.97 -17.18
CA TYR A 120 4.32 20.09 -17.12
C TYR A 120 4.72 20.28 -15.65
N GLY A 121 6.03 20.18 -15.38
CA GLY A 121 6.61 20.48 -14.07
C GLY A 121 6.72 21.98 -13.82
N GLU A 122 7.91 22.44 -13.46
CA GLU A 122 8.16 23.87 -13.32
C GLU A 122 8.27 24.56 -14.70
N ASN A 123 8.80 23.85 -15.70
CA ASN A 123 8.98 24.31 -17.07
C ASN A 123 8.30 23.38 -18.10
N PRO A 124 7.86 23.88 -19.27
CA PRO A 124 7.08 23.10 -20.25
C PRO A 124 7.72 21.81 -20.77
N HIS A 125 9.04 21.69 -20.73
CA HIS A 125 9.78 20.51 -21.20
C HIS A 125 9.94 19.42 -20.12
N GLN A 126 9.48 19.67 -18.89
CA GLN A 126 9.58 18.74 -17.76
C GLN A 126 8.26 18.02 -17.55
N GLY A 127 8.29 16.69 -17.36
CA GLY A 127 7.12 15.93 -16.91
C GLY A 127 6.84 16.15 -15.42
N ALA A 128 5.57 16.04 -15.02
CA ALA A 128 5.20 16.07 -13.60
C ALA A 128 3.92 15.29 -13.30
N ALA A 129 3.76 14.93 -12.03
CA ALA A 129 2.59 14.27 -11.50
C ALA A 129 2.39 14.72 -10.05
N PHE A 130 1.13 14.77 -9.64
CA PHE A 130 0.73 15.08 -8.27
C PHE A 130 0.42 13.79 -7.53
N TYR A 131 0.98 13.64 -6.33
CA TYR A 131 0.81 12.47 -5.49
C TYR A 131 0.25 12.88 -4.13
N VAL A 132 -0.58 12.02 -3.57
CA VAL A 132 -1.25 12.21 -2.28
C VAL A 132 -0.95 11.04 -1.36
N GLU A 133 -0.86 11.31 -0.07
CA GLU A 133 -0.74 10.22 0.91
C GLU A 133 -2.05 9.42 0.97
N PRO A 134 -2.04 8.14 1.37
CA PRO A 134 -3.23 7.30 1.29
C PRO A 134 -4.36 7.66 2.27
N GLN A 135 -4.02 8.29 3.40
CA GLN A 135 -4.96 8.68 4.47
C GLN A 135 -4.56 10.05 5.04
N PRO A 136 -4.77 11.14 4.30
CA PRO A 136 -4.44 12.48 4.79
C PRO A 136 -5.36 12.84 5.95
N VAL A 137 -4.77 13.30 7.05
CA VAL A 137 -5.49 13.66 8.28
C VAL A 137 -5.77 15.16 8.33
N GLU A 138 -4.83 15.98 7.84
CA GLU A 138 -4.93 17.43 7.89
C GLU A 138 -5.32 18.04 6.54
N ALA A 139 -6.11 19.12 6.60
CA ALA A 139 -6.49 19.87 5.42
C ALA A 139 -5.26 20.58 4.83
N CYS A 140 -4.90 20.24 3.60
CA CYS A 140 -3.83 20.86 2.85
C CYS A 140 -4.13 20.85 1.34
N ILE A 141 -3.20 21.34 0.52
CA ILE A 141 -3.32 21.35 -0.94
C ILE A 141 -3.61 19.94 -1.51
N ALA A 142 -3.03 18.89 -0.92
CA ALA A 142 -3.27 17.50 -1.33
C ALA A 142 -4.71 17.01 -1.11
N THR A 143 -5.47 17.68 -0.25
CA THR A 143 -6.87 17.34 0.07
C THR A 143 -7.88 18.30 -0.55
N ALA A 144 -7.42 19.32 -1.28
CA ALA A 144 -8.29 20.35 -1.84
C ALA A 144 -9.18 19.78 -2.97
N ARG A 145 -10.46 20.18 -2.98
CA ARG A 145 -11.39 19.88 -4.08
C ARG A 145 -11.48 21.10 -5.00
N GLN A 146 -11.13 20.91 -6.27
CA GLN A 146 -11.40 21.90 -7.31
C GLN A 146 -12.90 21.89 -7.64
N LEU A 147 -13.55 23.06 -7.57
CA LEU A 147 -14.98 23.26 -7.84
C LEU A 147 -15.23 23.54 -9.33
#